data_AF-A0A3L7THH3-F1
#
_entry.id   AF-A0A3L7THH3-F1
#
_cell.length_a   1.000
_cell.length_b   1.000
_cell.length_c   1.000
_cell.angle_alpha   90.00
_cell.angle_beta   90.00
_cell.angle_gamma   90.00
#
_symmetry.space_group_name_H-M   'P 1'
#
loop_
_entity.id
_entity.type
_entity.pdbx_description
1 polymer ?
#
loop_
_entity_poly.entity_id
_entity_poly.type
_entity_poly.pdbx_seq_one_letter_code
_entity_poly.pdbx_strand_id
1 'polypeptide(L)'
;MAYLVRDPHDTFATMTDSRAILCPYCGDRQVPSGQCRSCGGLFDRWSLHATQNDMGAWYIRDVKRPHFVGFSYEALVAAIRAGDVGREAIVRGPSTRQFWTLARRAPGLAHLFGRCHACQSPVLSGSQDASADDDVALDLPINAQTHCGTCGATTQVGADRNFFGLTPIEPLDAPKDAKADLSAFVLDSGLLILAALPPQAPPQTSPQTPPQAIVAVTRAVTVVVPIARPLADFDHAAPPHARSALSAFDRSLAERVRHLERVNRVLILSSAFAVAFMLLFGFAYFLLRDQHEVELAKSRALGADDVRAEFSRSAPVVTEPTAPLPALAPTTPEVAGPKVPK
;
A
#
# COMPACT_ATOMS: atom_id res chain seq x y z
N MET A 1 17.98 -0.17 52.23
CA MET A 1 18.04 0.36 50.85
C MET A 1 16.61 0.52 50.35
N ALA A 2 16.07 1.73 50.43
CA ALA A 2 14.72 2.05 49.98
C ALA A 2 14.76 2.43 48.50
N TYR A 3 14.10 1.66 47.64
CA TYR A 3 13.87 2.04 46.25
C TYR A 3 12.77 3.09 46.24
N LEU A 4 13.16 4.35 45.97
CA LEU A 4 12.22 5.42 45.69
C LEU A 4 11.52 5.08 44.36
N VAL A 5 10.25 4.69 44.44
CA VAL A 5 9.34 4.58 43.30
C VAL A 5 9.16 6.01 42.76
N ARG A 6 9.82 6.31 41.64
CA ARG A 6 9.60 7.56 40.90
C ARG A 6 8.22 7.51 40.27
N ASP A 7 7.45 8.57 40.47
CA ASP A 7 6.14 8.77 39.85
C ASP A 7 6.27 8.68 38.31
N PRO A 8 5.59 7.73 37.63
CA PRO A 8 5.71 7.56 36.18
C PRO A 8 5.24 8.79 35.38
N HIS A 9 4.46 9.68 36.01
CA HIS A 9 3.97 10.92 35.39
C HIS A 9 5.05 12.01 35.24
N ASP A 10 6.13 12.00 36.03
CA ASP A 10 7.11 13.09 36.06
C ASP A 10 8.27 12.91 35.04
N THR A 11 8.44 11.70 34.52
CA THR A 11 9.53 11.38 33.58
C THR A 11 9.34 11.93 32.17
N PHE A 12 8.12 12.37 31.81
CA PHE A 12 7.84 12.92 30.48
C PHE A 12 8.08 14.42 30.38
N ALA A 13 8.09 15.16 31.49
CA ALA A 13 8.13 16.63 31.47
C ALA A 13 9.49 17.22 31.07
N THR A 14 10.61 16.49 31.26
CA THR A 14 11.98 17.00 31.08
C THR A 14 12.72 16.48 29.83
N MET A 15 12.07 15.67 28.97
CA MET A 15 12.64 15.17 27.69
C MET A 15 12.01 15.85 26.45
N THR A 16 11.62 17.12 26.55
CA THR A 16 10.52 17.70 25.77
C THR A 16 10.86 18.43 24.47
N ASP A 17 12.13 18.72 24.13
CA ASP A 17 12.37 19.66 23.02
C ASP A 17 12.64 19.03 21.63
N SER A 18 12.65 17.70 21.50
CA SER A 18 12.99 17.06 20.21
C SER A 18 12.21 15.79 19.90
N ARG A 19 11.07 15.56 20.55
CA ARG A 19 10.22 14.39 20.26
C ARG A 19 8.97 14.85 19.55
N ALA A 20 8.70 14.29 18.38
CA ALA A 20 7.46 14.47 17.66
C ALA A 20 6.68 13.14 17.66
N ILE A 21 5.37 13.22 17.75
CA ILE A 21 4.46 12.09 17.54
C ILE A 21 3.66 12.34 16.26
N LEU A 22 3.27 11.26 15.59
CA LEU A 22 2.31 11.32 14.49
C LEU A 22 0.89 11.23 15.04
N CYS A 23 -0.02 12.09 14.61
CA CYS A 23 -1.41 11.92 14.95
C CYS A 23 -1.93 10.61 14.34
N PRO A 24 -2.51 9.69 15.13
CA PRO A 24 -3.10 8.43 14.63
C PRO A 24 -4.22 8.65 13.61
N TYR A 25 -4.90 9.81 13.68
CA TYR A 25 -6.13 10.12 12.96
C TYR A 25 -5.86 10.81 11.62
N CYS A 26 -5.04 11.87 11.63
CA CYS A 26 -4.74 12.68 10.45
C CYS A 26 -3.28 12.58 9.96
N GLY A 27 -2.42 11.87 10.69
CA GLY A 27 -1.01 11.67 10.35
C GLY A 27 -0.15 12.94 10.47
N ASP A 28 -0.65 13.99 11.12
CA ASP A 28 0.10 15.22 11.32
C ASP A 28 1.18 15.07 12.40
N ARG A 29 2.34 15.71 12.21
CA ARG A 29 3.45 15.64 13.16
C ARG A 29 3.31 16.73 14.21
N GLN A 30 3.36 16.37 15.48
CA GLN A 30 3.20 17.34 16.56
C GLN A 30 4.01 16.98 17.80
N VAL A 31 4.16 17.94 18.70
CA VAL A 31 4.68 17.71 20.06
C VAL A 31 3.70 16.81 20.81
N PRO A 32 4.17 15.85 21.63
CA PRO A 32 3.33 15.06 22.50
C PRO A 32 2.34 15.92 23.30
N SER A 33 1.05 15.63 23.17
CA SER A 33 -0.06 16.30 23.87
C SER A 33 -1.22 15.31 24.02
N GLY A 34 -2.23 15.61 24.84
CA GLY A 34 -3.42 14.75 24.98
C GLY A 34 -4.41 14.83 23.81
N GLN A 35 -4.18 15.74 22.85
CA GLN A 35 -5.04 15.95 21.68
C GLN A 35 -4.21 16.33 20.45
N CYS A 36 -4.76 16.13 19.26
CA CYS A 36 -4.16 16.60 18.02
C CYS A 36 -4.39 18.10 17.81
N ARG A 37 -3.33 18.86 17.52
CA ARG A 37 -3.41 20.29 17.19
C ARG A 37 -4.04 20.57 15.82
N SER A 38 -3.92 19.62 14.89
CA SER A 38 -4.42 19.76 13.53
C SER A 38 -5.90 19.36 13.40
N CYS A 39 -6.27 18.16 13.85
CA CYS A 39 -7.65 17.66 13.71
C CYS A 39 -8.50 17.73 14.99
N GLY A 40 -7.92 18.13 16.13
CA GLY A 40 -8.63 18.18 17.41
C GLY A 40 -8.91 16.82 18.07
N GLY A 41 -8.54 15.70 17.43
CA GLY A 41 -8.82 14.36 17.96
C GLY A 41 -8.13 14.10 19.31
N LEU A 42 -8.89 13.60 20.27
CA LEU A 42 -8.42 13.27 21.62
C LEU A 42 -7.66 11.94 21.60
N PHE A 43 -6.55 11.85 22.32
CA PHE A 43 -5.77 10.62 22.47
C PHE A 43 -6.27 9.82 23.67
N ASP A 44 -7.49 9.32 23.51
CA ASP A 44 -8.12 8.37 24.43
C ASP A 44 -8.35 7.02 23.74
N ARG A 45 -8.67 6.01 24.55
CA ARG A 45 -8.94 4.65 24.07
C ARG A 45 -10.14 4.59 23.14
N TRP A 46 -11.16 5.41 23.39
CA TRP A 46 -12.39 5.38 22.61
C TRP A 46 -12.17 5.85 21.17
N SER A 47 -11.48 6.97 20.99
CA SER A 47 -11.09 7.54 19.70
C SER A 47 -10.15 6.59 18.94
N LEU A 48 -9.29 5.89 19.66
CA LEU A 48 -8.43 4.83 19.12
C LEU A 48 -9.27 3.68 18.54
N HIS A 49 -10.22 3.15 19.31
CA HIS A 49 -11.12 2.08 18.85
C HIS A 49 -12.02 2.52 17.68
N ALA A 50 -12.57 3.74 17.74
CA ALA A 50 -13.39 4.29 16.66
C ALA A 50 -12.61 4.34 15.34
N THR A 51 -11.33 4.72 15.40
CA THR A 51 -10.44 4.76 14.22
C THR A 51 -10.10 3.35 13.72
N GLN A 52 -9.90 2.39 14.63
CA GLN A 52 -9.66 0.99 14.23
C GLN A 52 -10.86 0.38 13.51
N ASN A 53 -12.08 0.81 13.85
CA ASN A 53 -13.29 0.32 13.21
C ASN A 53 -13.45 0.83 11.76
N ASP A 54 -12.88 2.01 11.45
CA ASP A 54 -12.86 2.61 10.11
C ASP A 54 -11.76 1.99 9.23
N MET A 55 -11.83 0.67 8.99
CA MET A 55 -10.86 0.00 8.14
C MET A 55 -11.17 0.11 6.65
N GLY A 56 -10.19 0.63 5.91
CA GLY A 56 -10.16 0.65 4.45
C GLY A 56 -8.85 0.14 3.87
N ALA A 57 -8.67 0.45 2.58
CA ALA A 57 -7.45 0.18 1.81
C ALA A 57 -6.20 0.87 2.39
N TRP A 58 -5.05 0.72 1.74
CA TRP A 58 -3.87 1.48 2.13
C TRP A 58 -4.01 2.95 1.73
N TYR A 59 -3.53 3.88 2.54
CA TYR A 59 -3.49 5.30 2.22
C TYR A 59 -2.09 5.85 2.46
N ILE A 60 -1.67 6.77 1.58
CA ILE A 60 -0.48 7.59 1.76
C ILE A 60 -0.95 9.00 2.06
N ARG A 61 -0.38 9.62 3.10
CA ARG A 61 -0.71 11.00 3.46
C ARG A 61 -0.11 11.95 2.45
N ASP A 62 -0.96 12.61 1.66
CA ASP A 62 -0.60 13.70 0.77
C ASP A 62 -1.33 14.98 1.22
N VAL A 63 -0.58 15.98 1.69
CA VAL A 63 -1.14 17.25 2.16
C VAL A 63 -1.84 18.01 1.02
N LYS A 64 -1.40 17.80 -0.24
CA LYS A 64 -2.00 18.46 -1.41
C LYS A 64 -3.27 17.74 -1.89
N ARG A 65 -3.43 16.46 -1.54
CA ARG A 65 -4.53 15.60 -1.97
C ARG A 65 -5.10 14.81 -0.79
N PRO A 66 -5.83 15.47 0.14
CA PRO A 66 -6.32 14.82 1.36
C PRO A 66 -7.36 13.72 1.09
N HIS A 67 -8.05 13.79 -0.05
CA HIS A 67 -9.09 12.82 -0.46
C HIS A 67 -8.57 11.84 -1.51
N PHE A 68 -7.31 11.41 -1.39
CA PHE A 68 -6.76 10.43 -2.32
C PHE A 68 -7.44 9.06 -2.13
N VAL A 69 -7.77 8.40 -3.23
CA VAL A 69 -8.32 7.04 -3.20
C VAL A 69 -7.30 6.08 -2.59
N GLY A 70 -7.78 5.07 -1.86
CA GLY A 70 -6.88 4.07 -1.28
C GLY A 70 -6.14 3.25 -2.35
N PHE A 71 -4.96 2.75 -1.99
CA PHE A 71 -4.15 1.82 -2.77
C PHE A 71 -4.47 0.38 -2.37
N SER A 72 -4.46 -0.54 -3.34
CA SER A 72 -4.28 -1.96 -3.03
C SER A 72 -2.85 -2.19 -2.50
N TYR A 73 -2.63 -3.30 -1.80
CA TYR A 73 -1.28 -3.63 -1.32
C TYR A 73 -0.29 -3.78 -2.49
N GLU A 74 -0.71 -4.44 -3.57
CA GLU A 74 0.10 -4.66 -4.78
C GLU A 74 0.46 -3.33 -5.46
N ALA A 75 -0.51 -2.42 -5.58
CA ALA A 75 -0.28 -1.08 -6.12
C ALA A 75 0.72 -0.29 -5.27
N LEU A 76 0.62 -0.40 -3.93
CA LEU A 76 1.55 0.23 -3.02
C LEU A 76 2.97 -0.35 -3.13
N VAL A 77 3.10 -1.68 -3.24
CA VAL A 77 4.38 -2.36 -3.47
C VAL A 77 5.00 -1.90 -4.79
N ALA A 78 4.21 -1.81 -5.86
CA ALA A 78 4.68 -1.33 -7.16
C ALA A 78 5.20 0.12 -7.07
N ALA A 79 4.48 1.01 -6.38
CA ALA A 79 4.89 2.40 -6.16
C ALA A 79 6.15 2.52 -5.29
N ILE A 80 6.33 1.64 -4.29
CA ILE A 80 7.57 1.56 -3.49
C ILE A 80 8.75 1.13 -4.37
N ARG A 81 8.57 0.10 -5.20
CA ARG A 81 9.61 -0.41 -6.12
C ARG A 81 9.99 0.62 -7.19
N ALA A 82 9.02 1.39 -7.67
CA ALA A 82 9.25 2.49 -8.60
C ALA A 82 9.99 3.68 -7.94
N GLY A 83 10.02 3.75 -6.60
CA GLY A 83 10.63 4.86 -5.85
C GLY A 83 9.70 6.05 -5.60
N ASP A 84 8.44 5.98 -6.04
CA ASP A 84 7.44 7.03 -5.81
C ASP A 84 7.06 7.15 -4.32
N VAL A 85 7.11 6.03 -3.60
CA VAL A 85 6.82 5.97 -2.16
C VAL A 85 8.09 5.65 -1.39
N GLY A 86 8.65 6.68 -0.77
CA GLY A 86 9.86 6.56 0.05
C GLY A 86 9.61 5.95 1.44
N ARG A 87 10.68 5.50 2.08
CA ARG A 87 10.69 4.93 3.44
C ARG A 87 10.14 5.85 4.55
N GLU A 88 10.19 7.17 4.32
CA GLU A 88 9.71 8.21 5.24
C GLU A 88 8.25 8.63 4.96
N ALA A 89 7.61 8.05 3.95
CA ALA A 89 6.21 8.32 3.65
C ALA A 89 5.34 7.95 4.86
N ILE A 90 4.32 8.77 5.12
CA ILE A 90 3.34 8.52 6.18
C ILE A 90 2.20 7.71 5.55
N VAL A 91 1.99 6.51 6.05
CA VAL A 91 1.04 5.54 5.51
C VAL A 91 0.10 5.03 6.59
N ARG A 92 -1.10 4.62 6.22
CA ARG A 92 -2.00 3.83 7.06
C ARG A 92 -2.57 2.69 6.23
N GLY A 93 -2.91 1.58 6.88
CA GLY A 93 -3.57 0.47 6.22
C GLY A 93 -3.95 -0.64 7.19
N PRO A 94 -4.38 -1.80 6.66
CA PRO A 94 -4.84 -2.92 7.47
C PRO A 94 -3.84 -3.37 8.53
N SER A 95 -2.56 -3.52 8.16
CA SER A 95 -1.51 -3.99 9.06
C SER A 95 -1.03 -2.96 10.09
N THR A 96 -1.44 -1.69 9.95
CA THR A 96 -1.15 -0.61 10.91
C THR A 96 -2.30 -0.36 11.87
N ARG A 97 -3.32 -1.24 11.87
CA ARG A 97 -4.59 -1.04 12.57
C ARG A 97 -5.25 0.30 12.20
N GLN A 98 -5.09 0.71 10.93
CA GLN A 98 -5.55 1.98 10.38
C GLN A 98 -4.91 3.25 10.96
N PHE A 99 -3.91 3.12 11.84
CA PHE A 99 -3.17 4.28 12.31
C PHE A 99 -2.12 4.73 11.30
N TRP A 100 -1.96 6.05 11.19
CA TRP A 100 -0.87 6.64 10.43
C TRP A 100 0.49 6.34 11.09
N THR A 101 1.42 5.84 10.29
CA THR A 101 2.78 5.48 10.69
C THR A 101 3.77 5.76 9.56
N LEU A 102 5.07 5.62 9.80
CA LEU A 102 6.07 5.69 8.72
C LEU A 102 6.13 4.38 7.95
N ALA A 103 6.31 4.44 6.63
CA ALA A 103 6.37 3.26 5.76
C ALA A 103 7.46 2.26 6.19
N ARG A 104 8.64 2.73 6.63
CA ARG A 104 9.71 1.87 7.21
C ARG A 104 9.35 1.14 8.50
N ARG A 105 8.26 1.53 9.17
CA ARG A 105 7.77 0.97 10.43
C ARG A 105 6.42 0.27 10.29
N ALA A 106 5.77 0.37 9.13
CA ALA A 106 4.51 -0.30 8.88
C ALA A 106 4.74 -1.81 8.73
N PRO A 107 4.08 -2.66 9.54
CA PRO A 107 4.10 -4.10 9.34
C PRO A 107 3.65 -4.44 7.91
N GLY A 108 4.25 -5.44 7.27
CA GLY A 108 3.96 -5.76 5.86
C GLY A 108 4.59 -4.81 4.82
N LEU A 109 5.07 -3.61 5.16
CA LEU A 109 5.81 -2.74 4.21
C LEU A 109 7.28 -2.56 4.56
N ALA A 110 7.64 -2.56 5.86
CA ALA A 110 9.00 -2.27 6.30
C ALA A 110 10.08 -3.15 5.62
N HIS A 111 9.75 -4.42 5.35
CA HIS A 111 10.64 -5.37 4.70
C HIS A 111 10.98 -4.98 3.25
N LEU A 112 10.08 -4.26 2.56
CA LEU A 112 10.33 -3.71 1.22
C LEU A 112 11.42 -2.64 1.23
N PHE A 113 11.67 -2.03 2.39
CA PHE A 113 12.75 -1.07 2.63
C PHE A 113 13.98 -1.72 3.29
N GLY A 114 14.03 -3.06 3.41
CA GLY A 114 15.12 -3.79 4.06
C GLY A 114 15.21 -3.54 5.57
N ARG A 115 14.08 -3.23 6.23
CA ARG A 115 14.04 -2.92 7.68
C ARG A 115 12.99 -3.77 8.41
N CYS A 116 13.28 -4.10 9.65
CA CYS A 116 12.29 -4.70 10.54
C CYS A 116 11.30 -3.63 11.03
N HIS A 117 9.99 -3.89 10.90
CA HIS A 117 8.96 -2.93 11.34
C HIS A 117 9.05 -2.58 12.84
N ALA A 118 9.43 -3.55 13.69
CA ALA A 118 9.52 -3.38 15.14
C ALA A 118 10.84 -2.73 15.58
N CYS A 119 11.98 -3.38 15.34
CA CYS A 119 13.28 -2.93 15.85
C CYS A 119 14.10 -2.09 14.85
N GLN A 120 13.65 -1.94 13.59
CA GLN A 120 14.36 -1.22 12.52
C GLN A 120 15.73 -1.79 12.14
N SER A 121 16.10 -2.96 12.67
CA SER A 121 17.30 -3.68 12.23
C SER A 121 17.20 -4.04 10.75
N PRO A 122 18.33 -4.09 10.01
CA PRO A 122 18.33 -4.54 8.63
C PRO A 122 17.69 -5.93 8.53
N VAL A 123 16.85 -6.12 7.51
CA VAL A 123 16.27 -7.42 7.16
C VAL A 123 16.69 -7.70 5.74
N LEU A 124 17.20 -8.91 5.49
CA LEU A 124 17.49 -9.38 4.14
C LEU A 124 16.15 -9.53 3.41
N SER A 125 15.88 -8.64 2.46
CA SER A 125 14.76 -8.79 1.54
C SER A 125 15.07 -10.03 0.69
N GLY A 126 14.39 -11.14 0.96
CA GLY A 126 14.75 -12.48 0.49
C GLY A 126 14.62 -12.72 -1.02
N SER A 127 15.35 -11.98 -1.85
CA SER A 127 15.36 -12.21 -3.30
C SER A 127 16.73 -12.10 -3.97
N GLN A 128 17.86 -12.05 -3.23
CA GLN A 128 19.17 -11.94 -3.90
C GLN A 128 20.32 -12.76 -3.32
N ASP A 129 20.22 -13.24 -2.08
CA ASP A 129 21.30 -14.02 -1.46
C ASP A 129 20.94 -15.51 -1.28
N ALA A 130 19.87 -15.99 -1.90
CA ALA A 130 19.65 -17.42 -2.07
C ALA A 130 20.67 -17.94 -3.10
N SER A 131 21.86 -18.24 -2.59
CA SER A 131 22.88 -19.16 -3.11
C SER A 131 22.71 -19.58 -4.58
N ALA A 132 23.60 -19.09 -5.44
CA ALA A 132 23.74 -19.47 -6.84
C ALA A 132 24.15 -20.94 -7.08
N ASP A 133 24.18 -21.79 -6.05
CA ASP A 133 24.80 -23.12 -6.10
C ASP A 133 23.84 -24.31 -5.93
N ASP A 134 22.52 -24.12 -5.88
CA ASP A 134 21.55 -25.23 -5.89
C ASP A 134 20.47 -25.03 -6.95
N ASP A 135 20.56 -25.80 -8.05
CA ASP A 135 19.67 -25.84 -9.23
C ASP A 135 18.23 -26.33 -8.94
N VAL A 136 17.75 -26.19 -7.70
CA VAL A 136 16.40 -26.57 -7.28
C VAL A 136 15.61 -25.33 -6.90
N ALA A 137 15.47 -24.40 -7.85
CA ALA A 137 14.51 -23.31 -7.79
C ALA A 137 13.08 -23.86 -7.96
N LEU A 138 12.58 -24.54 -6.92
CA LEU A 138 11.16 -24.82 -6.78
C LEU A 138 10.46 -23.52 -6.36
N ASP A 139 9.40 -23.16 -7.07
CA ASP A 139 8.49 -22.02 -6.86
C ASP A 139 8.04 -21.87 -5.40
N LEU A 140 8.93 -21.37 -4.53
CA LEU A 140 8.55 -21.06 -3.16
C LEU A 140 7.71 -19.77 -3.19
N PRO A 141 6.50 -19.81 -2.62
CA PRO A 141 5.57 -18.70 -2.72
C PRO A 141 6.19 -17.44 -2.10
N ILE A 142 5.85 -16.29 -2.68
CA ILE A 142 6.20 -14.91 -2.25
C ILE A 142 5.87 -14.62 -0.76
N ASN A 143 5.25 -15.58 -0.07
CA ASN A 143 4.86 -15.55 1.35
C ASN A 143 5.82 -16.31 2.29
N ALA A 144 7.08 -16.54 1.91
CA ALA A 144 8.07 -17.11 2.84
C ALA A 144 8.24 -16.16 4.04
N GLN A 145 7.63 -16.52 5.18
CA GLN A 145 7.63 -15.75 6.41
C GLN A 145 9.07 -15.45 6.84
N THR A 146 9.51 -14.22 6.66
CA THR A 146 10.81 -13.79 7.15
C THR A 146 10.62 -13.27 8.57
N HIS A 147 11.24 -13.93 9.54
CA HIS A 147 11.33 -13.39 10.89
C HIS A 147 12.54 -12.47 10.96
N CYS A 148 12.44 -11.36 11.69
CA CYS A 148 13.61 -10.53 11.97
C CYS A 148 14.56 -11.31 12.88
N GLY A 149 15.80 -11.55 12.44
CA GLY A 149 16.80 -12.26 13.25
C GLY A 149 17.16 -11.58 14.57
N THR A 150 16.92 -10.27 14.70
CA THR A 150 17.24 -9.50 15.91
C THR A 150 16.14 -9.54 16.96
N CYS A 151 14.87 -9.42 16.56
CA CYS A 151 13.75 -9.29 17.51
C CYS A 151 12.64 -10.34 17.32
N GLY A 152 12.76 -11.25 16.36
CA GLY A 152 11.77 -12.28 16.05
C GLY A 152 10.50 -11.79 15.35
N ALA A 153 10.33 -10.48 15.15
CA ALA A 153 9.12 -9.93 14.53
C ALA A 153 8.90 -10.47 13.11
N THR A 154 7.67 -10.87 12.81
CA THR A 154 7.27 -11.41 11.50
C THR A 154 7.13 -10.31 10.45
N THR A 155 7.55 -10.57 9.21
CA THR A 155 7.34 -9.65 8.07
C THR A 155 6.00 -9.86 7.35
N GLN A 156 5.19 -10.82 7.81
CA GLN A 156 4.06 -11.36 7.05
C GLN A 156 3.03 -10.28 6.68
N VAL A 157 2.64 -10.32 5.41
CA VAL A 157 1.75 -9.37 4.72
C VAL A 157 0.27 -9.73 4.89
N GLY A 158 -0.03 -10.98 5.23
CA GLY A 158 -1.38 -11.57 5.20
C GLY A 158 -2.40 -11.00 6.19
N ALA A 159 -2.10 -9.88 6.85
CA ALA A 159 -2.96 -9.17 7.80
C ALA A 159 -4.05 -8.33 7.11
N ASP A 160 -4.87 -8.99 6.29
CA ASP A 160 -6.15 -8.46 5.82
C ASP A 160 -7.24 -8.69 6.88
N ARG A 161 -8.16 -7.72 7.02
CA ARG A 161 -9.27 -7.70 8.00
C ARG A 161 -10.15 -8.95 7.90
N ASN A 162 -10.33 -9.46 6.68
CA ASN A 162 -11.14 -10.65 6.42
C ASN A 162 -10.47 -11.97 6.85
N PHE A 163 -9.15 -11.99 7.06
CA PHE A 163 -8.39 -13.20 7.40
C PHE A 163 -7.88 -13.25 8.86
N PHE A 164 -7.93 -12.16 9.63
CA PHE A 164 -7.18 -12.06 10.89
C PHE A 164 -7.91 -12.33 12.20
N GLY A 165 -9.18 -12.75 12.19
CA GLY A 165 -9.87 -13.10 13.44
C GLY A 165 -9.80 -12.01 14.51
N LEU A 166 -9.67 -10.74 14.10
CA LEU A 166 -9.88 -9.63 15.02
C LEU A 166 -11.32 -9.75 15.50
N THR A 167 -11.49 -9.57 16.81
CA THR A 167 -12.80 -9.66 17.46
C THR A 167 -13.81 -8.82 16.68
N PRO A 168 -15.05 -9.30 16.52
CA PRO A 168 -16.12 -8.53 15.91
C PRO A 168 -16.11 -7.09 16.43
N ILE A 169 -16.43 -6.13 15.56
CA ILE A 169 -16.61 -4.75 15.99
C ILE A 169 -17.74 -4.76 17.02
N GLU A 170 -17.36 -4.72 18.30
CA GLU A 170 -18.28 -4.41 19.37
C GLU A 170 -18.44 -2.89 19.37
N PRO A 171 -19.67 -2.38 19.17
CA PRO A 171 -19.96 -0.98 19.40
C PRO A 171 -19.58 -0.66 20.86
N LEU A 172 -18.57 0.17 21.05
CA LEU A 172 -18.21 0.66 22.37
C LEU A 172 -19.10 1.86 22.69
N ASP A 173 -19.87 1.75 23.76
CA ASP A 173 -20.57 2.90 24.32
C ASP A 173 -19.56 3.99 24.67
N ALA A 174 -19.87 5.23 24.29
CA ALA A 174 -19.02 6.36 24.60
C ALA A 174 -18.88 6.48 26.14
N PRO A 175 -17.66 6.40 26.70
CA PRO A 175 -17.50 6.56 28.13
C PRO A 175 -17.91 7.98 28.53
N LYS A 176 -18.73 8.11 29.57
CA LYS A 176 -19.21 9.41 30.07
C LYS A 176 -18.08 10.33 30.56
N ASP A 177 -16.94 9.73 30.93
CA ASP A 177 -15.77 10.40 31.51
C ASP A 177 -14.48 10.16 30.72
N ALA A 178 -14.54 10.18 29.38
CA ALA A 178 -13.34 10.03 28.53
C ALA A 178 -12.30 11.10 28.89
N LYS A 179 -11.16 10.69 29.45
CA LYS A 179 -10.00 11.55 29.70
C LYS A 179 -8.86 11.16 28.77
N ALA A 180 -8.20 12.16 28.20
CA ALA A 180 -7.00 11.95 27.42
C ALA A 180 -5.91 11.32 28.31
N ASP A 181 -5.46 10.13 27.95
CA ASP A 181 -4.33 9.44 28.58
C ASP A 181 -3.34 9.05 27.49
N LEU A 182 -2.43 9.98 27.20
CA LEU A 182 -1.40 9.79 26.18
C LEU A 182 -0.53 8.55 26.48
N SER A 183 -0.34 8.19 27.74
CA SER A 183 0.54 7.07 28.11
C SER A 183 -0.09 5.72 27.75
N ALA A 184 -1.35 5.50 28.16
CA ALA A 184 -2.13 4.33 27.75
C ALA A 184 -2.32 4.31 26.22
N PHE A 185 -2.57 5.48 25.63
CA PHE A 185 -2.75 5.62 24.20
C PHE A 185 -1.49 5.21 23.40
N VAL A 186 -0.30 5.64 23.80
CA VAL A 186 0.96 5.27 23.13
C VAL A 186 1.22 3.76 23.23
N LEU A 187 0.92 3.15 24.37
CA LEU A 187 1.05 1.70 24.57
C LEU A 187 0.08 0.91 23.66
N ASP A 188 -1.20 1.31 23.61
CA ASP A 188 -2.25 0.57 22.90
C ASP A 188 -2.17 0.74 21.37
N SER A 189 -1.83 1.94 20.89
CA SER A 189 -1.69 2.24 19.46
C SER A 189 -0.34 1.79 18.88
N GLY A 190 0.63 1.44 19.73
CA GLY A 190 2.01 1.23 19.30
C GLY A 190 2.62 2.50 18.70
N LEU A 191 2.18 3.67 19.17
CA LEU A 191 2.47 4.92 18.49
C LEU A 191 3.95 5.24 18.50
N LEU A 192 4.41 5.73 17.35
CA LEU A 192 5.81 6.07 17.18
C LEU A 192 6.10 7.43 17.76
N ILE A 193 6.84 7.43 18.86
CA ILE A 193 7.63 8.59 19.27
C ILE A 193 8.79 8.69 18.28
N LEU A 194 8.64 9.61 17.31
CA LEU A 194 9.73 9.98 16.43
C LEU A 194 10.66 10.88 17.22
N ALA A 195 11.94 10.52 17.30
CA ALA A 195 12.95 11.53 17.55
C ALA A 195 12.85 12.50 16.37
N ALA A 196 12.38 13.72 16.63
CA ALA A 196 12.54 14.81 15.71
C ALA A 196 14.03 15.10 15.69
N LEU A 197 14.77 14.41 14.81
CA LEU A 197 15.94 15.08 14.28
C LEU A 197 15.39 16.38 13.70
N PRO A 198 15.92 17.56 14.09
CA PRO A 198 15.53 18.81 13.46
C PRO A 198 15.61 18.56 11.95
N PRO A 199 14.58 18.98 11.17
CA PRO A 199 14.58 18.77 9.73
C PRO A 199 15.97 19.18 9.25
N GLN A 200 16.77 18.22 8.77
CA GLN A 200 18.08 18.55 8.23
C GLN A 200 17.77 19.60 7.18
N ALA A 201 18.31 20.81 7.37
CA ALA A 201 18.20 21.85 6.38
C ALA A 201 18.55 21.18 5.03
N PRO A 202 17.73 21.39 3.98
CA PRO A 202 17.99 20.78 2.68
C PRO A 202 19.48 20.98 2.40
N PRO A 203 20.22 19.92 2.01
CA PRO A 203 21.66 19.99 1.86
C PRO A 203 21.93 21.27 1.09
N GLN A 204 22.58 22.24 1.75
CA GLN A 204 22.85 23.50 1.08
C GLN A 204 23.67 23.09 -0.12
N THR A 205 23.09 23.25 -1.30
CA THR A 205 23.80 23.10 -2.54
C THR A 205 24.87 24.18 -2.45
N SER A 206 26.05 23.82 -1.93
CA SER A 206 27.23 24.66 -2.04
C SER A 206 27.23 25.11 -3.49
N PRO A 207 27.24 26.43 -3.77
CA PRO A 207 27.15 26.94 -5.13
C PRO A 207 28.17 26.16 -5.94
N GLN A 208 27.65 25.29 -6.81
CA GLN A 208 28.47 24.47 -7.67
C GLN A 208 29.31 25.47 -8.44
N THR A 209 30.60 25.49 -8.14
CA THR A 209 31.56 26.25 -8.93
C THR A 209 31.27 25.88 -10.37
N PRO A 210 30.96 26.84 -11.25
CA PRO A 210 30.58 26.55 -12.61
C PRO A 210 31.62 25.58 -13.18
N PRO A 211 31.19 24.48 -13.81
CA PRO A 211 32.12 23.51 -14.38
C PRO A 211 33.06 24.30 -15.28
N GLN A 212 34.35 24.32 -14.92
CA GLN A 212 35.37 24.83 -15.82
C GLN A 212 35.16 24.12 -17.13
N ALA A 213 34.97 24.91 -18.19
CA ALA A 213 34.69 24.44 -19.52
C ALA A 213 35.57 23.24 -19.84
N ILE A 214 34.95 22.06 -19.93
CA ILE A 214 35.60 20.88 -20.45
C ILE A 214 35.87 21.22 -21.91
N VAL A 215 37.11 21.63 -22.19
CA VAL A 215 37.65 21.73 -23.54
C VAL A 215 37.36 20.40 -24.21
N ALA A 216 36.50 20.45 -25.23
CA ALA A 216 36.13 19.31 -26.04
C ALA A 216 37.39 18.76 -26.73
N VAL A 217 38.02 17.76 -26.12
CA VAL A 217 38.98 16.91 -26.81
C VAL A 217 38.16 15.88 -27.56
N THR A 218 37.73 16.24 -28.77
CA THR A 218 37.22 15.33 -29.80
C THR A 218 38.36 14.39 -30.20
N ARG A 219 38.57 13.33 -29.43
CA ARG A 219 39.40 12.21 -29.86
C ARG A 219 38.56 11.34 -30.79
N ALA A 220 38.71 11.56 -32.10
CA ALA A 220 38.18 10.68 -33.12
C ALA A 220 38.76 9.28 -32.91
N VAL A 221 37.94 8.35 -32.44
CA VAL A 221 38.27 6.92 -32.44
C VAL A 221 38.03 6.44 -33.85
N THR A 222 39.09 6.47 -34.67
CA THR A 222 39.12 5.79 -35.96
C THR A 222 39.15 4.30 -35.68
N VAL A 223 38.01 3.61 -35.83
CA VAL A 223 37.97 2.15 -35.87
C VAL A 223 38.65 1.73 -37.17
N VAL A 224 39.93 1.39 -37.07
CA VAL A 224 40.68 0.75 -38.15
C VAL A 224 40.16 -0.68 -38.26
N VAL A 225 39.29 -0.93 -39.23
CA VAL A 225 38.96 -2.28 -39.69
C VAL A 225 40.22 -2.85 -40.33
N PRO A 226 40.85 -3.91 -39.79
CA PRO A 226 42.00 -4.51 -40.43
C PRO A 226 41.58 -5.12 -41.77
N ILE A 227 42.12 -4.55 -42.85
CA ILE A 227 42.05 -5.08 -44.20
C ILE A 227 42.62 -6.50 -44.18
N ALA A 228 41.81 -7.45 -44.66
CA ALA A 228 42.17 -8.85 -44.83
C ALA A 228 43.49 -8.96 -45.62
N ARG A 229 44.50 -9.57 -44.99
CA ARG A 229 45.70 -10.03 -45.71
C ARG A 229 45.31 -11.21 -46.59
N PRO A 230 45.80 -11.28 -47.85
CA PRO A 230 45.66 -12.47 -48.66
C PRO A 230 46.42 -13.62 -47.97
N LEU A 231 45.69 -14.67 -47.63
CA LEU A 231 46.20 -15.89 -47.05
C LEU A 231 47.16 -16.53 -48.06
N ALA A 232 48.42 -16.70 -47.66
CA ALA A 232 49.37 -17.51 -48.40
C ALA A 232 48.89 -18.97 -48.42
N ASP A 233 49.12 -19.62 -49.57
CA ASP A 233 48.98 -21.06 -49.78
C ASP A 233 49.69 -21.83 -48.67
N PHE A 234 48.91 -22.39 -47.76
CA PHE A 234 49.36 -23.46 -46.87
C PHE A 234 48.87 -24.77 -47.47
N ASP A 235 49.74 -25.37 -48.29
CA ASP A 235 49.69 -26.79 -48.62
C ASP A 235 49.98 -27.60 -47.36
N HIS A 236 48.93 -27.81 -46.58
CA HIS A 236 48.92 -28.80 -45.50
C HIS A 236 47.94 -29.90 -45.89
N ALA A 237 48.52 -31.03 -46.30
CA ALA A 237 47.83 -32.30 -46.47
C ALA A 237 47.03 -32.60 -45.19
N ALA A 238 45.72 -32.38 -45.27
CA ALA A 238 44.81 -32.58 -44.16
C ALA A 238 44.74 -34.08 -43.80
N PRO A 239 44.86 -34.45 -42.52
CA PRO A 239 44.72 -35.84 -42.11
C PRO A 239 43.30 -36.35 -42.38
N PRO A 240 43.13 -37.61 -42.86
CA PRO A 240 41.87 -38.14 -43.40
C PRO A 240 40.72 -38.31 -42.39
N HIS A 241 40.89 -37.92 -41.12
CA HIS A 241 39.89 -38.10 -40.06
C HIS A 241 39.12 -36.84 -39.65
N ALA A 242 39.47 -35.65 -40.17
CA ALA A 242 38.81 -34.39 -39.76
C ALA A 242 37.44 -34.14 -40.42
N ARG A 243 37.08 -34.86 -41.50
CA ARG A 243 35.80 -34.66 -42.21
C ARG A 243 34.58 -35.29 -41.52
N SER A 244 34.76 -36.22 -40.58
CA SER A 244 33.65 -36.88 -39.89
C SER A 244 33.06 -36.06 -38.74
N ALA A 245 33.85 -35.21 -38.09
CA ALA A 245 33.43 -34.44 -36.91
C ALA A 245 32.43 -33.31 -37.24
N LEU A 246 32.59 -32.63 -38.38
CA LEU A 246 31.65 -31.59 -38.85
C LEU A 246 30.24 -32.17 -39.06
N SER A 247 30.13 -33.40 -39.58
CA SER A 247 28.84 -34.06 -39.82
C SER A 247 28.06 -34.38 -38.55
N ALA A 248 28.73 -34.55 -37.41
CA ALA A 248 28.08 -34.83 -36.12
C ALA A 248 27.51 -33.53 -35.53
N PHE A 249 28.26 -32.43 -35.65
CA PHE A 249 27.81 -31.12 -35.21
C PHE A 249 26.62 -30.62 -36.03
N ASP A 250 26.65 -30.76 -37.36
CA ASP A 250 25.53 -30.36 -38.23
C ASP A 250 24.25 -31.15 -37.92
N ARG A 251 24.39 -32.44 -37.59
CA ARG A 251 23.26 -33.28 -37.14
C ARG A 251 22.68 -32.78 -35.80
N SER A 252 23.53 -32.42 -34.84
CA SER A 252 23.10 -31.84 -33.56
C SER A 252 22.37 -30.50 -33.74
N LEU A 253 22.85 -29.63 -34.63
CA LEU A 253 22.17 -28.37 -34.94
C LEU A 253 20.80 -28.60 -35.60
N ALA A 254 20.73 -29.50 -36.58
CA ALA A 254 19.48 -29.83 -37.25
C ALA A 254 18.43 -30.44 -36.30
N GLU A 255 18.87 -31.16 -35.27
CA GLU A 255 17.99 -31.70 -34.23
C GLU A 255 17.49 -30.62 -33.27
N ARG A 256 18.36 -29.71 -32.82
CA ARG A 256 17.98 -28.56 -31.98
C ARG A 256 16.99 -27.63 -32.67
N VAL A 257 17.17 -27.37 -33.97
CA VAL A 257 16.23 -26.56 -34.77
C VAL A 257 14.85 -27.22 -34.82
N ARG A 258 14.79 -28.53 -35.10
CA ARG A 258 13.53 -29.30 -35.10
C ARG A 258 12.87 -29.37 -33.73
N HIS A 259 13.66 -29.39 -32.66
CA HIS A 259 13.13 -29.34 -31.30
C HIS A 259 12.52 -27.96 -31.00
N LEU A 260 13.23 -26.87 -31.31
CA LEU A 260 12.74 -25.50 -31.15
C LEU A 260 11.48 -25.23 -31.98
N GLU A 261 11.40 -25.74 -33.21
CA GLU A 261 10.20 -25.60 -34.04
C GLU A 261 8.98 -26.28 -33.42
N ARG A 262 9.16 -27.48 -32.84
CA ARG A 262 8.09 -28.19 -32.12
C ARG A 262 7.65 -27.44 -30.87
N VAL A 263 8.59 -26.97 -30.06
CA VAL A 263 8.29 -26.20 -28.84
C VAL A 263 7.56 -24.90 -29.18
N ASN A 264 8.04 -24.17 -30.20
CA ASN A 264 7.39 -22.93 -30.64
C ASN A 264 5.97 -23.18 -31.17
N ARG A 265 5.75 -24.25 -31.94
CA ARG A 265 4.41 -24.63 -32.42
C ARG A 265 3.46 -24.95 -31.26
N VAL A 266 3.93 -25.67 -30.24
CA VAL A 266 3.12 -25.95 -29.04
C VAL A 266 2.77 -24.67 -28.29
N LEU A 267 3.74 -23.76 -28.11
CA LEU A 267 3.50 -22.47 -27.45
C LEU A 267 2.46 -21.62 -28.20
N ILE A 268 2.57 -21.52 -29.53
CA ILE A 268 1.61 -20.76 -30.36
C ILE A 268 0.21 -21.37 -30.29
N LEU A 269 0.08 -22.71 -30.32
CA LEU A 269 -1.23 -23.36 -30.19
C LEU A 269 -1.83 -23.16 -28.79
N SER A 270 -1.01 -23.22 -27.74
CA SER A 270 -1.48 -23.01 -26.37
C SER A 270 -1.96 -21.58 -26.13
N SER A 271 -1.26 -20.58 -26.66
CA SER A 271 -1.66 -19.18 -26.55
C SER A 271 -2.93 -18.89 -27.35
N ALA A 272 -3.05 -19.44 -28.57
CA ALA A 272 -4.27 -19.32 -29.37
C ALA A 272 -5.47 -19.95 -28.65
N PHE A 273 -5.30 -21.11 -28.01
CA PHE A 273 -6.35 -21.76 -27.23
C PHE A 273 -6.76 -20.93 -26.01
N ALA A 274 -5.80 -20.35 -25.28
CA ALA A 274 -6.08 -19.49 -24.14
C ALA A 274 -6.88 -18.23 -24.54
N VAL A 275 -6.52 -17.60 -25.67
CA VAL A 275 -7.27 -16.45 -26.21
C VAL A 275 -8.69 -16.85 -26.63
N ALA A 276 -8.85 -17.98 -27.32
CA ALA A 276 -10.16 -18.49 -27.71
C ALA A 276 -11.05 -18.78 -26.49
N PHE A 277 -10.48 -19.37 -25.44
CA PHE A 277 -11.18 -19.64 -24.19
C PHE A 277 -11.62 -18.35 -23.49
N MET A 278 -10.73 -17.35 -23.39
CA MET A 278 -11.08 -16.04 -22.83
C MET A 278 -12.22 -15.36 -23.60
N LEU A 279 -12.21 -15.42 -24.93
CA LEU A 279 -13.29 -14.88 -25.76
C LEU A 279 -14.61 -15.62 -25.55
N LEU A 280 -14.58 -16.95 -25.45
CA LEU A 280 -15.77 -17.76 -25.21
C LEU A 280 -16.39 -17.48 -23.85
N PHE A 281 -15.58 -17.38 -22.79
CA PHE A 281 -16.06 -17.04 -21.45
C PHE A 281 -16.53 -15.59 -21.35
N GLY A 282 -15.84 -14.65 -21.99
CA GLY A 282 -16.27 -13.26 -22.08
C GLY A 282 -17.63 -13.13 -22.77
N PHE A 283 -17.85 -13.86 -23.87
CA PHE A 283 -19.12 -13.89 -24.57
C PHE A 283 -20.23 -14.54 -23.74
N ALA A 284 -19.96 -15.68 -23.10
CA ALA A 284 -20.92 -16.33 -22.21
C ALA A 284 -21.33 -15.43 -21.03
N TYR A 285 -20.35 -14.75 -20.42
CA TYR A 285 -20.61 -13.77 -19.35
C TYR A 285 -21.46 -12.60 -19.83
N PHE A 286 -21.19 -12.07 -21.03
CA PHE A 286 -21.99 -11.00 -21.62
C PHE A 286 -23.45 -11.42 -21.82
N LEU A 287 -23.70 -12.63 -22.34
CA LEU A 287 -25.06 -13.17 -22.50
C LEU A 287 -25.77 -13.36 -21.14
N LEU A 288 -25.07 -13.87 -20.14
CA LEU A 288 -25.61 -14.03 -18.78
C LEU A 288 -25.98 -12.68 -18.15
N ARG A 289 -25.13 -11.66 -18.34
CA ARG A 289 -25.39 -10.32 -17.84
C ARG A 289 -26.62 -9.70 -18.49
N ASP A 290 -26.76 -9.84 -19.81
CA ASP A 290 -27.93 -9.30 -20.54
C ASP A 290 -29.23 -9.96 -20.06
N GLN A 291 -29.23 -11.29 -19.87
CA GLN A 291 -30.36 -12.01 -19.28
C GLN A 291 -30.72 -11.48 -17.87
N HIS A 292 -29.72 -11.26 -17.02
CA HIS A 292 -29.93 -10.72 -15.68
C HIS A 292 -30.48 -9.27 -15.69
N GLU A 293 -30.04 -8.43 -16.64
CA GLU A 293 -30.57 -7.08 -16.81
C GLU A 293 -32.04 -7.11 -17.27
N VAL A 294 -32.42 -8.03 -18.17
CA VAL A 294 -33.82 -8.26 -18.59
C VAL A 294 -34.68 -8.75 -17.42
N GLU A 295 -34.18 -9.68 -16.60
CA GLU A 295 -34.90 -10.17 -15.41
C GLU A 295 -35.10 -9.06 -14.36
N LEU A 296 -34.08 -8.25 -14.12
CA LEU A 296 -34.18 -7.09 -13.24
C LEU A 296 -35.21 -6.08 -13.76
N ALA A 297 -35.20 -5.79 -15.07
CA ALA A 297 -36.19 -4.90 -15.68
C ALA A 297 -37.62 -5.44 -15.51
N LYS A 298 -37.82 -6.75 -15.71
CA LYS A 298 -39.11 -7.42 -15.50
C LYS A 298 -39.57 -7.36 -14.04
N SER A 299 -38.67 -7.62 -13.08
CA SER A 299 -38.98 -7.54 -11.65
C SER A 299 -39.39 -6.13 -11.20
N ARG A 300 -38.72 -5.10 -11.73
CA ARG A 300 -39.06 -3.69 -11.46
C ARG A 300 -40.43 -3.31 -12.03
N ALA A 301 -40.76 -3.77 -13.24
CA ALA A 301 -42.07 -3.54 -13.85
C ALA A 301 -43.20 -4.17 -13.02
N LEU A 302 -43.02 -5.43 -12.60
CA LEU A 302 -43.99 -6.13 -11.74
C LEU A 302 -44.16 -5.44 -10.38
N GLY A 303 -43.07 -4.99 -9.76
CA GLY A 303 -43.14 -4.25 -8.49
C GLY A 303 -43.86 -2.90 -8.62
N ALA A 304 -43.67 -2.19 -9.72
CA ALA A 304 -44.37 -0.93 -9.97
C ALA A 304 -45.88 -1.12 -10.15
N ASP A 305 -46.29 -2.19 -10.83
CA ASP A 305 -47.71 -2.54 -11.00
C ASP A 305 -48.37 -2.98 -9.68
N ASP A 306 -47.65 -3.73 -8.83
CA ASP A 306 -48.16 -4.14 -7.51
C ASP A 306 -48.38 -2.93 -6.59
N VAL A 307 -47.41 -2.01 -6.52
CA VAL A 307 -47.53 -0.74 -5.78
C VAL A 307 -48.72 0.07 -6.30
N ARG A 308 -48.88 0.19 -7.64
CA ARG A 308 -50.03 0.88 -8.23
C ARG A 308 -51.35 0.20 -7.86
N ALA A 309 -51.40 -1.13 -7.83
CA ALA A 309 -52.57 -1.88 -7.43
C ALA A 309 -52.88 -1.72 -5.93
N GLU A 310 -51.86 -1.57 -5.07
CA GLU A 310 -52.02 -1.29 -3.65
C GLU A 310 -52.55 0.12 -3.39
N PHE A 311 -52.03 1.12 -4.08
CA PHE A 311 -52.58 2.49 -4.05
C PHE A 311 -54.02 2.55 -4.57
N SER A 312 -54.38 1.74 -5.56
CA SER A 312 -55.75 1.67 -6.07
C SER A 312 -56.71 0.97 -5.12
N ARG A 313 -56.21 0.05 -4.26
CA ARG A 313 -56.99 -0.65 -3.24
C ARG A 313 -57.13 0.16 -1.96
N SER A 314 -56.14 0.97 -1.62
CA SER A 314 -56.17 1.85 -0.47
C SER A 314 -57.19 2.96 -0.73
N ALA A 315 -58.31 2.92 -0.02
CA ALA A 315 -59.29 3.99 -0.08
C ALA A 315 -58.59 5.33 0.20
N PRO A 316 -58.96 6.42 -0.49
CA PRO A 316 -58.40 7.73 -0.20
C PRO A 316 -58.53 8.00 1.29
N VAL A 317 -57.39 8.19 1.96
CA VAL A 317 -57.37 8.59 3.36
C VAL A 317 -58.19 9.87 3.41
N VAL A 318 -59.38 9.79 3.99
CA VAL A 318 -60.19 10.95 4.28
C VAL A 318 -59.38 11.73 5.31
N THR A 319 -58.60 12.68 4.84
CA THR A 319 -57.94 13.64 5.71
C THR A 319 -59.07 14.38 6.42
N GLU A 320 -59.27 14.05 7.69
CA GLU A 320 -60.10 14.87 8.55
C GLU A 320 -59.64 16.33 8.40
N PRO A 321 -60.57 17.27 8.23
CA PRO A 321 -60.24 18.67 8.03
C PRO A 321 -59.29 19.11 9.14
N THR A 322 -58.09 19.49 8.74
CA THR A 322 -57.00 19.92 9.60
C THR A 322 -57.55 20.84 10.67
N ALA A 323 -57.52 20.37 11.93
CA ALA A 323 -57.88 21.20 13.06
C ALA A 323 -57.04 22.50 12.98
N PRO A 324 -57.67 23.68 13.17
CA PRO A 324 -56.98 24.95 13.04
C PRO A 324 -55.73 24.94 13.93
N LEU A 325 -54.58 25.16 13.30
CA LEU A 325 -53.30 25.26 13.99
C LEU A 325 -53.42 26.26 15.16
N PRO A 326 -53.05 25.87 16.39
CA PRO A 326 -53.04 26.79 17.51
C PRO A 326 -52.14 27.98 17.17
N ALA A 327 -52.66 29.20 17.40
CA ALA A 327 -51.95 30.44 17.11
C ALA A 327 -50.56 30.41 17.77
N LEU A 328 -49.51 30.65 16.98
CA LEU A 328 -48.16 30.81 17.49
C LEU A 328 -48.17 31.89 18.58
N ALA A 329 -47.79 31.51 19.80
CA ALA A 329 -47.61 32.44 20.88
C ALA A 329 -46.56 33.51 20.47
N PRO A 330 -46.78 34.79 20.82
CA PRO A 330 -45.86 35.87 20.48
C PRO A 330 -44.47 35.57 21.05
N THR A 331 -43.48 35.58 20.17
CA THR A 331 -42.07 35.46 20.51
C THR A 331 -41.68 36.59 21.45
N THR A 332 -41.22 36.22 22.64
CA THR A 332 -40.69 37.15 23.64
C THR A 332 -39.43 37.84 23.10
N PRO A 333 -39.27 39.17 23.30
CA PRO A 333 -38.13 39.91 22.79
C PRO A 333 -36.84 39.54 23.53
N GLU A 334 -35.89 39.05 22.74
CA GLU A 334 -34.44 39.37 22.74
C GLU A 334 -33.82 39.75 24.09
N VAL A 335 -33.21 38.76 24.74
CA VAL A 335 -32.33 38.97 25.92
C VAL A 335 -31.01 39.59 25.45
N ALA A 336 -30.77 40.82 25.91
CA ALA A 336 -29.55 41.58 25.66
C ALA A 336 -28.28 40.80 26.07
N GLY A 337 -27.34 40.67 25.13
CA GLY A 337 -26.06 40.01 25.33
C GLY A 337 -25.14 40.76 26.31
N PRO A 338 -24.24 40.03 27.01
CA PRO A 338 -23.36 40.60 28.02
C PRO A 338 -22.25 41.47 27.43
N LYS A 339 -22.06 42.65 28.04
CA LYS A 339 -20.96 43.57 27.72
C LYS A 339 -19.62 42.94 28.12
N VAL A 340 -18.71 42.84 27.15
CA VAL A 340 -17.30 42.50 27.37
C VAL A 340 -16.54 43.74 27.87
N PRO A 341 -15.86 43.68 29.04
CA PRO A 341 -15.02 44.78 29.52
C PRO A 341 -13.69 44.84 28.75
N LYS A 342 -13.21 46.08 28.53
CA LYS A 342 -11.90 46.41 27.97
C LYS A 342 -10.78 46.19 28.98
#